data_AF-A0A352KHQ5-F1
#
_entry.id   AF-A0A352KHQ5-F1
#
_cell.length_a   1.000
_cell.length_b   1.000
_cell.length_c   1.000
_cell.angle_alpha   90.00
_cell.angle_beta   90.00
_cell.angle_gamma   90.00
#
_symmetry.space_group_name_H-M   'P 1'
#
loop_
_entity.id
_entity.type
_entity.pdbx_description
1 polymer ?
#
loop_
_entity_poly.entity_id
_entity_poly.type
_entity_poly.pdbx_seq_one_letter_code
_entity_poly.pdbx_strand_id
1 'polypeptide(L)'
;GNPGGLDYAGESFVIFGRSSGFSPVIELSDIQNGDGSDGFMLIGADSDDTSGMSVSAAGDVNGDGFDDLLIGAVGGSPGGRGYAGESYVVFGRLGSFGATVSLSDIELGDGNGGFVVNGVDAYDASGTAVSAAGDVNGDGFDDILIGAPQADPGGQYDAGESYVVFGRGFPDFVETLTGGPNDDVLAGGPGDDILSGGAGDDRFVFFDGDGDDIVLDFVAGAGTDDVLDIQTFAFANLADVLSASTEIGNDVLIALDADDSVTLLDVQLADLHGDDFIFT
;
A
#
# COMPACT_ATOMS: atom_id res chain seq x y z
N GLY A 1 25.07 -2.44 6.86
CA GLY A 1 26.33 -1.95 6.28
C GLY A 1 26.46 -0.46 6.55
N ASN A 2 27.25 0.26 5.73
CA ASN A 2 27.17 1.71 5.57
C ASN A 2 26.58 2.01 4.17
N PRO A 3 25.29 1.73 3.95
CA PRO A 3 24.62 2.12 2.71
C PRO A 3 24.43 3.64 2.69
N GLY A 4 24.60 4.27 1.53
CA GLY A 4 24.37 5.72 1.36
C GLY A 4 25.37 6.67 2.05
N GLY A 5 26.36 6.15 2.78
CA GLY A 5 27.28 6.98 3.57
C GLY A 5 26.82 7.22 5.01
N LEU A 6 25.75 6.56 5.45
CA LEU A 6 25.22 6.61 6.81
C LEU A 6 25.74 5.43 7.64
N ASP A 7 26.53 5.71 8.66
CA ASP A 7 27.03 4.68 9.56
C ASP A 7 25.87 4.13 10.40
N TYR A 8 25.73 2.80 10.46
CA TYR A 8 24.73 2.11 11.29
C TYR A 8 23.25 2.43 11.03
N ALA A 9 22.90 3.03 9.89
CA ALA A 9 21.49 3.24 9.49
C ALA A 9 20.70 1.93 9.39
N GLY A 10 21.38 0.85 9.03
CA GLY A 10 20.77 -0.45 8.79
C GLY A 10 20.38 -0.66 7.33
N GLU A 11 20.21 -1.93 6.96
CA GLU A 11 19.72 -2.33 5.64
C GLU A 11 18.96 -3.64 5.75
N SER A 12 17.90 -3.76 4.97
CA SER A 12 17.12 -5.00 4.82
C SER A 12 16.94 -5.31 3.34
N PHE A 13 16.65 -6.58 3.03
CA PHE A 13 16.44 -7.02 1.66
C PHE A 13 15.11 -7.74 1.56
N VAL A 14 14.34 -7.39 0.53
CA VAL A 14 13.15 -8.11 0.11
C VAL A 14 13.54 -8.94 -1.11
N ILE A 15 13.15 -10.21 -1.10
CA ILE A 15 13.42 -11.14 -2.21
C ILE A 15 12.07 -11.70 -2.67
N PHE A 16 11.72 -11.45 -3.92
CA PHE A 16 10.40 -11.82 -4.43
C PHE A 16 10.33 -13.30 -4.81
N GLY A 17 9.28 -13.97 -4.29
CA GLY A 17 8.82 -15.30 -4.67
C GLY A 17 8.74 -15.52 -6.18
N ARG A 18 9.11 -16.71 -6.69
CA ARG A 18 8.93 -17.07 -8.10
C ARG A 18 8.38 -18.48 -8.28
N SER A 19 7.41 -18.62 -9.18
CA SER A 19 6.82 -19.91 -9.56
C SER A 19 7.80 -20.85 -10.25
N SER A 20 8.80 -20.30 -10.94
CA SER A 20 9.93 -21.04 -11.52
C SER A 20 10.96 -21.51 -10.47
N GLY A 21 10.83 -21.06 -9.22
CA GLY A 21 11.76 -21.32 -8.14
C GLY A 21 13.00 -20.42 -8.16
N PHE A 22 13.95 -20.73 -7.28
CA PHE A 22 15.20 -19.98 -7.11
C PHE A 22 16.43 -20.86 -7.23
N SER A 23 17.56 -20.21 -7.49
CA SER A 23 18.86 -20.78 -7.18
C SER A 23 18.93 -21.13 -5.67
N PRO A 24 19.55 -22.26 -5.28
CA PRO A 24 19.73 -22.59 -3.87
C PRO A 24 20.63 -21.60 -3.12
N VAL A 25 21.32 -20.71 -3.85
CA VAL A 25 22.11 -19.61 -3.31
C VAL A 25 21.59 -18.31 -3.92
N ILE A 26 21.24 -17.36 -3.06
CA ILE A 26 20.87 -15.99 -3.44
C ILE A 26 21.94 -15.08 -2.87
N GLU A 27 22.64 -14.37 -3.75
CA GLU A 27 23.62 -13.36 -3.36
C GLU A 27 22.89 -12.01 -3.24
N LEU A 28 22.93 -11.38 -2.06
CA LEU A 28 22.23 -10.10 -1.84
C LEU A 28 22.80 -8.97 -2.70
N SER A 29 24.04 -9.10 -3.18
CA SER A 29 24.62 -8.19 -4.16
C SER A 29 23.85 -8.18 -5.49
N ASP A 30 23.20 -9.28 -5.85
CA ASP A 30 22.43 -9.36 -7.10
C ASP A 30 21.12 -8.58 -6.96
N ILE A 31 20.52 -8.59 -5.77
CA ILE A 31 19.36 -7.75 -5.43
C ILE A 31 19.77 -6.27 -5.40
N GLN A 32 20.86 -5.96 -4.70
CA GLN A 32 21.37 -4.59 -4.55
C GLN A 32 21.73 -3.92 -5.88
N ASN A 33 22.32 -4.67 -6.81
CA ASN A 33 22.75 -4.17 -8.12
C ASN A 33 21.74 -4.50 -9.25
N GLY A 34 20.57 -5.03 -8.89
CA GLY A 34 19.53 -5.41 -9.82
C GLY A 34 18.70 -4.23 -10.33
N ASP A 35 17.54 -4.52 -10.90
CA ASP A 35 16.57 -3.54 -11.42
C ASP A 35 15.25 -3.52 -10.63
N GLY A 36 15.16 -4.28 -9.53
CA GLY A 36 13.96 -4.42 -8.71
C GLY A 36 13.09 -5.63 -9.07
N SER A 37 13.34 -6.32 -10.18
CA SER A 37 12.50 -7.47 -10.61
C SER A 37 12.63 -8.70 -9.72
N ASP A 38 13.76 -8.83 -9.03
CA ASP A 38 14.11 -9.98 -8.20
C ASP A 38 13.87 -9.72 -6.70
N GLY A 39 13.56 -8.47 -6.36
CA GLY A 39 13.54 -7.93 -5.00
C GLY A 39 14.23 -6.57 -4.94
N PHE A 40 14.28 -5.97 -3.76
CA PHE A 40 14.86 -4.65 -3.53
C PHE A 40 15.55 -4.55 -2.16
N MET A 41 16.40 -3.54 -2.02
CA MET A 41 17.06 -3.21 -0.76
C MET A 41 16.35 -2.03 -0.08
N LEU A 42 16.12 -2.15 1.23
CA LEU A 42 15.66 -1.08 2.11
C LEU A 42 16.87 -0.46 2.81
N ILE A 43 17.01 0.87 2.73
CA ILE A 43 18.09 1.63 3.39
C ILE A 43 17.50 2.44 4.54
N GLY A 44 18.13 2.37 5.72
CA GLY A 44 17.76 3.18 6.88
C GLY A 44 17.81 4.69 6.63
N ALA A 45 16.94 5.43 7.32
CA ALA A 45 16.76 6.86 7.07
C ALA A 45 17.97 7.70 7.54
N ASP A 46 18.43 7.48 8.77
CA ASP A 46 19.53 8.23 9.39
C ASP A 46 20.62 7.32 9.96
N SER A 47 21.79 7.92 10.25
CA SER A 47 22.87 7.19 10.91
C SER A 47 22.47 6.75 12.32
N ASP A 48 22.95 5.58 12.75
CA ASP A 48 22.65 4.95 14.05
C ASP A 48 21.19 4.48 14.26
N ASP A 49 20.30 4.59 13.28
CA ASP A 49 18.91 4.12 13.40
C ASP A 49 18.78 2.60 13.58
N THR A 50 19.76 1.85 13.06
CA THR A 50 19.79 0.38 13.11
C THR A 50 18.51 -0.28 12.56
N SER A 51 17.94 0.31 11.50
CA SER A 51 16.80 -0.28 10.78
C SER A 51 17.07 -1.72 10.35
N GLY A 52 16.02 -2.55 10.37
CA GLY A 52 16.13 -3.97 10.04
C GLY A 52 16.62 -4.86 11.17
N MET A 53 16.82 -4.32 12.39
CA MET A 53 17.13 -5.16 13.57
C MET A 53 15.98 -6.12 13.90
N SER A 54 14.74 -5.69 13.64
CA SER A 54 13.55 -6.52 13.64
C SER A 54 12.77 -6.27 12.36
N VAL A 55 12.29 -7.34 11.72
CA VAL A 55 11.44 -7.26 10.52
C VAL A 55 10.29 -8.25 10.64
N SER A 56 9.13 -7.92 10.07
CA SER A 56 7.98 -8.80 9.95
C SER A 56 7.23 -8.50 8.66
N ALA A 57 6.47 -9.48 8.15
CA ALA A 57 5.30 -9.13 7.34
C ALA A 57 4.33 -8.34 8.23
N ALA A 58 3.74 -7.28 7.69
CA ALA A 58 2.74 -6.48 8.39
C ALA A 58 1.31 -6.96 8.08
N GLY A 59 1.12 -7.64 6.94
CA GLY A 59 -0.20 -7.88 6.36
C GLY A 59 -0.59 -6.70 5.48
N ASP A 60 -1.84 -6.64 5.05
CA ASP A 60 -2.37 -5.53 4.25
C ASP A 60 -2.89 -4.41 5.17
N VAL A 61 -2.02 -3.47 5.55
CA VAL A 61 -2.30 -2.46 6.58
C VAL A 61 -3.06 -1.27 6.00
N ASN A 62 -2.90 -1.00 4.70
CA ASN A 62 -3.60 0.04 3.95
C ASN A 62 -4.82 -0.48 3.18
N GLY A 63 -5.00 -1.78 3.03
CA GLY A 63 -6.15 -2.42 2.38
C GLY A 63 -6.06 -2.45 0.85
N ASP A 64 -4.86 -2.34 0.29
CA ASP A 64 -4.66 -2.27 -1.17
C ASP A 64 -4.57 -3.64 -1.86
N GLY A 65 -4.76 -4.72 -1.10
CA GLY A 65 -4.66 -6.08 -1.55
C GLY A 65 -3.23 -6.61 -1.65
N PHE A 66 -2.21 -5.83 -1.28
CA PHE A 66 -0.81 -6.24 -1.24
C PHE A 66 -0.28 -6.30 0.20
N ASP A 67 0.41 -7.39 0.53
CA ASP A 67 1.06 -7.52 1.84
C ASP A 67 2.16 -6.45 2.03
N ASP A 68 2.10 -5.75 3.15
CA ASP A 68 3.07 -4.74 3.58
C ASP A 68 4.19 -5.33 4.45
N LEU A 69 5.23 -4.52 4.64
CA LEU A 69 6.42 -4.86 5.40
C LEU A 69 6.57 -3.97 6.62
N LEU A 70 6.96 -4.54 7.75
CA LEU A 70 7.22 -3.82 8.99
C LEU A 70 8.69 -3.92 9.39
N ILE A 71 9.34 -2.78 9.53
CA ILE A 71 10.78 -2.66 9.80
C ILE A 71 11.00 -1.85 11.08
N GLY A 72 11.62 -2.47 12.09
CA GLY A 72 12.04 -1.79 13.31
C GLY A 72 13.38 -1.08 13.16
N ALA A 73 13.46 0.17 13.63
CA ALA A 73 14.64 1.02 13.67
C ALA A 73 14.85 1.52 15.11
N VAL A 74 15.36 0.63 15.96
CA VAL A 74 15.42 0.83 17.42
C VAL A 74 16.32 2.01 17.86
N GLY A 75 17.30 2.37 17.03
CA GLY A 75 18.19 3.50 17.28
C GLY A 75 17.64 4.85 16.85
N GLY A 76 16.49 4.84 16.16
CA GLY A 76 15.81 6.01 15.63
C GLY A 76 15.64 7.12 16.67
N SER A 77 15.77 8.36 16.22
CA SER A 77 15.76 9.54 17.09
C SER A 77 14.71 10.57 16.67
N PRO A 78 13.43 10.18 16.59
CA PRO A 78 12.39 10.95 15.95
C PRO A 78 12.17 12.29 16.65
N GLY A 79 12.23 13.39 15.90
CA GLY A 79 12.12 14.75 16.45
C GLY A 79 13.26 15.11 17.41
N GLY A 80 14.41 14.45 17.32
CA GLY A 80 15.58 14.66 18.19
C GLY A 80 15.53 13.94 19.53
N ARG A 81 14.54 13.04 19.75
CA ARG A 81 14.44 12.21 20.95
C ARG A 81 15.35 10.99 20.81
N GLY A 82 16.57 11.10 21.31
CA GLY A 82 17.59 10.07 21.17
C GLY A 82 17.12 8.68 21.59
N TYR A 83 17.27 7.69 20.71
CA TYR A 83 16.91 6.28 20.95
C TYR A 83 15.46 6.07 21.41
N ALA A 84 14.54 6.98 21.03
CA ALA A 84 13.11 6.69 21.23
C ALA A 84 12.67 5.50 20.35
N GLY A 85 13.38 5.29 19.23
CA GLY A 85 13.14 4.24 18.26
C GLY A 85 12.02 4.59 17.29
N GLU A 86 12.06 3.96 16.13
CA GLU A 86 11.09 4.13 15.03
C GLU A 86 10.67 2.75 14.52
N SER A 87 9.53 2.70 13.84
CA SER A 87 9.12 1.55 13.04
C SER A 87 8.51 2.04 11.73
N TYR A 88 8.83 1.38 10.63
CA TYR A 88 8.38 1.76 9.30
C TYR A 88 7.48 0.67 8.77
N VAL A 89 6.29 1.06 8.34
CA VAL A 89 5.48 0.25 7.42
C VAL A 89 5.88 0.68 6.02
N VAL A 90 6.24 -0.29 5.18
CA VAL A 90 6.54 -0.09 3.76
C VAL A 90 5.45 -0.77 2.97
N PHE A 91 4.69 -0.01 2.19
CA PHE A 91 3.54 -0.56 1.49
C PHE A 91 3.95 -1.51 0.37
N GLY A 92 3.21 -2.61 0.27
CA GLY A 92 3.15 -3.44 -0.92
C GLY A 92 2.61 -2.62 -2.09
N ARG A 93 2.83 -3.11 -3.31
CA ARG A 93 2.16 -2.58 -4.52
C ARG A 93 2.42 -3.46 -5.72
N LEU A 94 1.56 -3.30 -6.72
CA LEU A 94 1.83 -3.76 -8.07
C LEU A 94 2.96 -2.95 -8.72
N GLY A 95 3.74 -3.60 -9.57
CA GLY A 95 4.80 -2.94 -10.33
C GLY A 95 6.16 -2.97 -9.63
N SER A 96 7.03 -2.02 -10.00
CA SER A 96 8.44 -2.04 -9.57
C SER A 96 8.68 -1.14 -8.34
N PHE A 97 9.45 -1.65 -7.39
CA PHE A 97 10.04 -0.88 -6.29
C PHE A 97 11.35 -0.20 -6.70
N GLY A 98 11.87 -0.50 -7.90
CA GLY A 98 13.27 -0.27 -8.22
C GLY A 98 14.20 -1.15 -7.38
N ALA A 99 15.51 -0.96 -7.53
CA ALA A 99 16.50 -1.75 -6.78
C ALA A 99 16.62 -1.34 -5.30
N THR A 100 16.11 -0.15 -4.95
CA THR A 100 16.31 0.44 -3.63
C THR A 100 15.13 1.31 -3.23
N VAL A 101 14.70 1.15 -1.98
CA VAL A 101 13.73 2.00 -1.29
C VAL A 101 14.44 2.63 -0.09
N SER A 102 14.40 3.96 0.03
CA SER A 102 14.97 4.67 1.18
C SER A 102 13.89 4.91 2.22
N LEU A 103 14.13 4.53 3.48
CA LEU A 103 13.16 4.81 4.56
C LEU A 103 12.99 6.31 4.80
N SER A 104 14.00 7.13 4.49
CA SER A 104 13.89 8.60 4.52
C SER A 104 12.84 9.13 3.55
N ASP A 105 12.61 8.44 2.41
CA ASP A 105 11.62 8.86 1.43
C ASP A 105 10.20 8.58 1.95
N ILE A 106 10.03 7.59 2.84
CA ILE A 106 8.78 7.33 3.53
C ILE A 106 8.50 8.43 4.58
N GLU A 107 9.51 8.85 5.34
CA GLU A 107 9.33 9.92 6.35
C GLU A 107 8.97 11.28 5.75
N LEU A 108 9.54 11.58 4.58
CA LEU A 108 9.41 12.86 3.90
C LEU A 108 8.37 12.84 2.77
N GLY A 109 7.82 11.66 2.47
CA GLY A 109 6.95 11.41 1.34
C GLY A 109 5.53 11.91 1.53
N ASP A 110 4.71 11.63 0.53
CA ASP A 110 3.26 11.85 0.49
C ASP A 110 2.46 10.73 1.18
N GLY A 111 3.12 9.65 1.59
CA GLY A 111 2.48 8.48 2.21
C GLY A 111 2.35 7.28 1.27
N ASN A 112 2.65 7.46 -0.02
CA ASN A 112 2.44 6.44 -1.06
C ASN A 112 3.39 5.24 -0.95
N GLY A 113 4.47 5.37 -0.17
CA GLY A 113 5.45 4.30 0.07
C GLY A 113 5.32 3.63 1.43
N GLY A 114 4.36 4.06 2.26
CA GLY A 114 4.22 3.62 3.65
C GLY A 114 4.20 4.77 4.65
N PHE A 115 4.43 4.45 5.93
CA PHE A 115 4.46 5.43 7.01
C PHE A 115 5.43 5.04 8.14
N VAL A 116 5.79 6.02 8.96
CA VAL A 116 6.64 5.85 10.14
C VAL A 116 5.84 5.99 11.45
N VAL A 117 6.12 5.09 12.39
CA VAL A 117 5.62 5.12 13.78
C VAL A 117 6.77 5.52 14.70
N ASN A 118 6.67 6.72 15.24
CA ASN A 118 7.69 7.30 16.11
C ASN A 118 7.52 6.84 17.56
N GLY A 119 8.63 6.43 18.19
CA GLY A 119 8.71 6.19 19.63
C GLY A 119 8.33 7.43 20.44
N VAL A 120 7.88 7.18 21.68
CA VAL A 120 7.27 8.21 22.53
C VAL A 120 8.34 9.00 23.27
N ASP A 121 9.07 8.37 24.18
CA ASP A 121 10.09 9.02 24.99
C ASP A 121 11.50 8.56 24.61
N ALA A 122 12.49 9.40 24.93
CA ALA A 122 13.88 9.09 24.66
C ALA A 122 14.31 7.83 25.43
N TYR A 123 15.07 6.96 24.77
CA TYR A 123 15.54 5.68 25.29
C TYR A 123 14.50 4.57 25.48
N ASP A 124 13.26 4.75 25.01
CA ASP A 124 12.24 3.69 25.06
C ASP A 124 12.56 2.50 24.14
N ALA A 125 13.41 2.72 23.13
CA ALA A 125 13.81 1.71 22.15
C ALA A 125 12.61 1.05 21.46
N SER A 126 11.62 1.86 21.06
CA SER A 126 10.50 1.41 20.23
C SER A 126 11.01 0.76 18.93
N GLY A 127 10.29 -0.23 18.41
CA GLY A 127 10.74 -0.98 17.23
C GLY A 127 11.81 -2.04 17.52
N THR A 128 12.15 -2.30 18.79
CA THR A 128 13.04 -3.43 19.15
C THR A 128 12.46 -4.77 18.70
N ALA A 129 11.15 -4.92 18.77
CA ALA A 129 10.42 -6.08 18.27
C ALA A 129 9.17 -5.59 17.55
N VAL A 130 8.95 -6.12 16.35
CA VAL A 130 7.80 -5.79 15.52
C VAL A 130 7.14 -7.07 14.99
N SER A 131 5.83 -7.06 14.80
CA SER A 131 5.07 -8.22 14.29
C SER A 131 3.76 -7.76 13.65
N ALA A 132 3.28 -8.48 12.64
CA ALA A 132 1.85 -8.44 12.30
C ALA A 132 1.02 -8.85 13.52
N ALA A 133 -0.12 -8.19 13.70
CA ALA A 133 -1.19 -8.59 14.60
C ALA A 133 -2.34 -9.28 13.84
N GLY A 134 -2.41 -9.06 12.53
CA GLY A 134 -3.61 -9.31 11.71
C GLY A 134 -4.71 -8.29 12.02
N ASP A 135 -5.86 -8.39 11.37
CA ASP A 135 -7.03 -7.59 11.76
C ASP A 135 -7.56 -8.00 13.14
N VAL A 136 -7.13 -7.30 14.20
CA VAL A 136 -7.56 -7.58 15.58
C VAL A 136 -8.85 -6.87 15.94
N ASN A 137 -9.29 -5.93 15.11
CA ASN A 137 -10.39 -5.03 15.42
C ASN A 137 -11.67 -5.32 14.58
N GLY A 138 -11.52 -6.06 13.48
CA GLY A 138 -12.57 -6.55 12.59
C GLY A 138 -12.98 -5.55 11.51
N ASP A 139 -12.11 -4.63 11.12
CA ASP A 139 -12.39 -3.59 10.11
C ASP A 139 -11.86 -3.91 8.71
N GLY A 140 -11.24 -5.08 8.51
CA GLY A 140 -10.74 -5.53 7.22
C GLY A 140 -9.30 -5.15 6.92
N PHE A 141 -8.65 -4.33 7.76
CA PHE A 141 -7.23 -3.95 7.60
C PHE A 141 -6.36 -4.71 8.59
N ASP A 142 -5.19 -5.17 8.16
CA ASP A 142 -4.27 -5.83 9.09
C ASP A 142 -3.63 -4.83 10.05
N ASP A 143 -3.61 -5.18 11.34
CA ASP A 143 -3.01 -4.37 12.39
C ASP A 143 -1.58 -4.83 12.70
N ILE A 144 -0.79 -3.97 13.35
CA ILE A 144 0.61 -4.26 13.71
C ILE A 144 0.91 -4.09 15.20
N LEU A 145 1.93 -4.82 15.67
CA LEU A 145 2.46 -4.76 17.03
C LEU A 145 3.87 -4.18 17.03
N ILE A 146 4.13 -3.26 17.96
CA ILE A 146 5.44 -2.64 18.18
C ILE A 146 5.79 -2.73 19.68
N GLY A 147 6.98 -3.25 19.98
CA GLY A 147 7.53 -3.33 21.34
C GLY A 147 8.54 -2.23 21.64
N ALA A 148 8.40 -1.62 22.82
CA ALA A 148 9.34 -0.65 23.40
C ALA A 148 9.79 -1.17 24.78
N PRO A 149 10.73 -2.12 24.83
CA PRO A 149 11.05 -2.86 26.06
C PRO A 149 11.75 -2.00 27.13
N GLN A 150 12.26 -0.83 26.77
CA GLN A 150 12.94 0.09 27.68
C GLN A 150 12.06 1.26 28.11
N ALA A 151 10.78 1.25 27.70
CA ALA A 151 9.84 2.26 28.13
C ALA A 151 9.54 2.15 29.63
N ASP A 152 9.18 3.29 30.22
CA ASP A 152 8.95 3.47 31.66
C ASP A 152 7.46 3.73 31.99
N PRO A 153 6.52 2.80 31.69
CA PRO A 153 5.09 3.05 31.88
C PRO A 153 4.76 3.32 33.36
N GLY A 154 4.17 4.48 33.61
CA GLY A 154 3.87 4.94 34.97
C GLY A 154 5.13 5.25 35.81
N GLY A 155 6.27 5.49 35.16
CA GLY A 155 7.57 5.76 35.79
C GLY A 155 8.27 4.52 36.35
N GLN A 156 7.90 3.32 35.89
CA GLN A 156 8.55 2.07 36.29
C GLN A 156 9.67 1.73 35.32
N TYR A 157 10.91 1.81 35.82
CA TYR A 157 12.12 1.64 35.02
C TYR A 157 12.14 0.33 34.21
N ASP A 158 12.26 0.44 32.88
CA ASP A 158 12.29 -0.62 31.88
C ASP A 158 11.16 -1.65 32.05
N ALA A 159 9.98 -1.21 32.52
CA ALA A 159 8.83 -2.12 32.63
C ALA A 159 8.27 -2.52 31.25
N GLY A 160 8.58 -1.72 30.23
CA GLY A 160 8.30 -1.98 28.83
C GLY A 160 6.86 -1.69 28.42
N GLU A 161 6.70 -1.28 27.18
CA GLU A 161 5.41 -1.01 26.56
C GLU A 161 5.25 -1.85 25.28
N SER A 162 4.00 -2.10 24.92
CA SER A 162 3.63 -2.74 23.66
C SER A 162 2.45 -1.99 23.08
N TYR A 163 2.56 -1.68 21.81
CA TYR A 163 1.61 -0.88 21.06
C TYR A 163 0.95 -1.76 20.01
N VAL A 164 -0.37 -1.64 19.88
CA VAL A 164 -1.10 -2.07 18.68
C VAL A 164 -1.35 -0.81 17.88
N VAL A 165 -0.99 -0.83 16.60
CA VAL A 165 -1.33 0.24 15.65
C VAL A 165 -2.34 -0.36 14.69
N PHE A 166 -3.53 0.25 14.62
CA PHE A 166 -4.57 -0.24 13.74
C PHE A 166 -4.30 0.16 12.29
N GLY A 167 -4.51 -0.80 11.39
CA GLY A 167 -4.57 -0.55 9.95
C GLY A 167 -5.76 0.35 9.60
N ARG A 168 -5.74 0.88 8.38
CA ARG A 168 -6.82 1.68 7.81
C ARG A 168 -6.49 2.00 6.36
N GLY A 169 -7.53 2.13 5.55
CA GLY A 169 -7.47 2.89 4.31
C GLY A 169 -6.98 4.31 4.63
N PHE A 170 -6.10 4.85 3.80
CA PHE A 170 -5.58 6.21 3.95
C PHE A 170 -6.43 7.13 3.05
N PRO A 171 -7.51 7.76 3.55
CA PRO A 171 -8.49 8.51 2.75
C PRO A 171 -7.96 9.82 2.13
N ASP A 172 -6.65 10.04 2.19
CA ASP A 172 -5.98 11.20 1.57
C ASP A 172 -5.09 10.78 0.39
N PHE A 173 -5.06 9.48 0.03
CA PHE A 173 -4.41 9.01 -1.17
C PHE A 173 -5.33 9.27 -2.36
N VAL A 174 -4.94 10.24 -3.18
CA VAL A 174 -5.57 10.49 -4.49
C VAL A 174 -4.46 10.33 -5.50
N GLU A 175 -4.32 9.14 -6.06
CA GLU A 175 -3.45 8.87 -7.19
C GLU A 175 -4.11 9.33 -8.48
N THR A 176 -3.30 9.87 -9.40
CA THR A 176 -3.72 9.99 -10.79
C THR A 176 -2.97 8.96 -11.60
N LEU A 177 -3.63 7.83 -11.89
CA LEU A 177 -3.06 6.76 -12.68
C LEU A 177 -3.43 6.95 -14.15
N THR A 178 -2.42 6.93 -15.02
CA THR A 178 -2.62 7.14 -16.46
C THR A 178 -1.96 6.01 -17.23
N GLY A 179 -2.77 5.25 -17.95
CA GLY A 179 -2.34 4.26 -18.92
C GLY A 179 -1.62 4.88 -20.12
N GLY A 180 -1.01 4.00 -20.89
CA GLY A 180 -0.34 4.29 -22.13
C GLY A 180 -1.28 4.16 -23.35
N PRO A 181 -0.70 3.88 -24.53
CA PRO A 181 -1.46 3.73 -25.76
C PRO A 181 -1.79 2.25 -26.10
N ASN A 182 -1.67 1.33 -25.15
CA ASN A 182 -2.02 -0.08 -25.33
C ASN A 182 -2.99 -0.48 -24.21
N ASP A 183 -3.62 -1.64 -24.35
CA ASP A 183 -4.48 -2.24 -23.32
C ASP A 183 -3.77 -2.34 -21.96
N ASP A 184 -4.23 -1.54 -21.02
CA ASP A 184 -3.67 -1.43 -19.67
C ASP A 184 -4.60 -2.05 -18.62
N VAL A 185 -4.01 -2.40 -17.46
CA VAL A 185 -4.76 -2.80 -16.27
C VAL A 185 -4.43 -1.79 -15.18
N LEU A 186 -5.44 -1.07 -14.73
CA LEU A 186 -5.34 0.02 -13.78
C LEU A 186 -6.13 -0.36 -12.52
N ALA A 187 -5.49 -0.29 -11.37
CA ALA A 187 -6.12 -0.37 -10.06
C ALA A 187 -5.61 0.85 -9.29
N GLY A 188 -6.51 1.72 -8.83
CA GLY A 188 -6.14 2.87 -8.00
C GLY A 188 -5.64 2.41 -6.63
N GLY A 189 -6.35 1.43 -6.06
CA GLY A 189 -6.15 0.99 -4.69
C GLY A 189 -6.97 1.86 -3.74
N PRO A 190 -6.62 1.89 -2.44
CA PRO A 190 -7.33 2.63 -1.42
C PRO A 190 -7.16 4.14 -1.57
N GLY A 191 -8.28 4.86 -1.57
CA GLY A 191 -8.36 6.32 -1.64
C GLY A 191 -9.09 6.80 -2.90
N ASP A 192 -9.58 8.04 -2.87
CA ASP A 192 -10.41 8.57 -3.96
C ASP A 192 -9.56 8.88 -5.22
N ASP A 193 -9.32 7.89 -6.09
CA ASP A 193 -8.35 8.00 -7.18
C ASP A 193 -8.92 8.57 -8.49
N ILE A 194 -8.02 8.98 -9.37
CA ILE A 194 -8.32 9.45 -10.72
C ILE A 194 -7.62 8.55 -11.74
N LEU A 195 -8.38 7.73 -12.45
CA LEU A 195 -7.87 6.78 -13.44
C LEU A 195 -8.13 7.27 -14.87
N SER A 196 -7.16 7.09 -15.75
CA SER A 196 -7.30 7.31 -17.20
C SER A 196 -6.63 6.17 -17.94
N GLY A 197 -7.39 5.45 -18.76
CA GLY A 197 -6.90 4.32 -19.56
C GLY A 197 -5.96 4.77 -20.68
N GLY A 198 -6.25 5.93 -21.26
CA GLY A 198 -5.51 6.44 -22.39
C GLY A 198 -6.07 5.91 -23.71
N ALA A 199 -5.34 5.03 -24.39
CA ALA A 199 -5.84 4.41 -25.61
C ALA A 199 -5.58 2.91 -25.57
N GLY A 200 -6.51 2.13 -26.09
CA GLY A 200 -6.49 0.68 -25.96
C GLY A 200 -7.86 0.21 -25.49
N ASP A 201 -7.96 -1.07 -25.20
CA ASP A 201 -9.10 -1.65 -24.50
C ASP A 201 -8.67 -1.87 -23.03
N ASP A 202 -9.00 -0.95 -22.13
CA ASP A 202 -8.42 -0.88 -20.79
C ASP A 202 -9.29 -1.57 -19.74
N ARG A 203 -8.65 -2.12 -18.69
CA ARG A 203 -9.31 -2.75 -17.53
C ARG A 203 -9.07 -1.93 -16.27
N PHE A 204 -10.14 -1.37 -15.71
CA PHE A 204 -10.12 -0.69 -14.41
C PHE A 204 -10.61 -1.65 -13.33
N VAL A 205 -9.77 -1.93 -12.33
CA VAL A 205 -10.00 -2.92 -11.28
C VAL A 205 -10.28 -2.23 -9.96
N PHE A 206 -11.34 -2.67 -9.29
CA PHE A 206 -11.78 -2.12 -8.00
C PHE A 206 -11.91 -3.22 -6.94
N PHE A 207 -11.52 -2.89 -5.72
CA PHE A 207 -11.59 -3.71 -4.50
C PHE A 207 -12.44 -3.01 -3.43
N ASP A 208 -12.91 -3.80 -2.47
CA ASP A 208 -13.58 -3.29 -1.27
C ASP A 208 -12.58 -2.44 -0.47
N GLY A 209 -12.92 -1.19 -0.18
CA GLY A 209 -12.03 -0.22 0.46
C GLY A 209 -11.21 0.68 -0.48
N ASP A 210 -11.45 0.61 -1.80
CA ASP A 210 -10.82 1.51 -2.78
C ASP A 210 -11.31 2.96 -2.64
N GLY A 211 -12.51 3.23 -2.12
CA GLY A 211 -13.02 4.59 -1.93
C GLY A 211 -13.84 5.13 -3.11
N ASP A 212 -13.86 6.46 -3.29
CA ASP A 212 -14.68 7.14 -4.30
C ASP A 212 -13.84 7.56 -5.53
N ASP A 213 -13.75 6.67 -6.52
CA ASP A 213 -12.90 6.83 -7.70
C ASP A 213 -13.54 7.61 -8.86
N ILE A 214 -12.69 8.13 -9.75
CA ILE A 214 -13.08 8.78 -10.99
C ILE A 214 -12.33 8.16 -12.18
N VAL A 215 -13.05 7.65 -13.17
CA VAL A 215 -12.49 7.26 -14.47
C VAL A 215 -12.75 8.36 -15.50
N LEU A 216 -11.68 8.90 -16.08
CA LEU A 216 -11.73 10.11 -16.92
C LEU A 216 -12.16 9.85 -18.37
N ASP A 217 -11.85 8.69 -18.93
CA ASP A 217 -11.93 8.42 -20.36
C ASP A 217 -12.53 7.04 -20.70
N PHE A 218 -13.33 6.48 -19.77
CA PHE A 218 -14.00 5.21 -19.98
C PHE A 218 -14.84 5.21 -21.26
N VAL A 219 -14.56 4.28 -22.16
CA VAL A 219 -15.32 4.12 -23.40
C VAL A 219 -16.32 2.96 -23.23
N ALA A 220 -17.61 3.32 -23.14
CA ALA A 220 -18.70 2.36 -22.97
C ALA A 220 -19.31 1.93 -24.32
N GLY A 221 -19.68 0.64 -24.47
CA GLY A 221 -20.43 0.19 -25.64
C GLY A 221 -20.34 -1.30 -25.96
N ALA A 222 -21.36 -1.82 -26.64
CA ALA A 222 -21.38 -3.22 -27.08
C ALA A 222 -20.29 -3.52 -28.12
N GLY A 223 -19.46 -4.53 -27.84
CA GLY A 223 -18.41 -5.01 -28.75
C GLY A 223 -16.97 -4.66 -28.35
N THR A 224 -16.80 -4.20 -27.11
CA THR A 224 -15.60 -3.71 -26.39
C THR A 224 -15.08 -2.35 -26.82
N ASP A 225 -14.89 -1.51 -25.80
CA ASP A 225 -13.78 -0.55 -25.73
C ASP A 225 -13.13 -0.77 -24.33
N ASP A 226 -13.63 -0.23 -23.21
CA ASP A 226 -13.06 -0.49 -21.87
C ASP A 226 -13.91 -1.43 -20.98
N VAL A 227 -13.33 -1.95 -19.89
CA VAL A 227 -14.04 -2.78 -18.91
C VAL A 227 -13.79 -2.35 -17.45
N LEU A 228 -14.85 -2.35 -16.65
CA LEU A 228 -14.76 -2.27 -15.18
C LEU A 228 -14.77 -3.68 -14.58
N ASP A 229 -13.72 -4.00 -13.85
CA ASP A 229 -13.55 -5.23 -13.10
C ASP A 229 -13.96 -5.03 -11.64
N ILE A 230 -15.17 -5.48 -11.33
CA ILE A 230 -15.84 -5.30 -10.04
C ILE A 230 -16.20 -6.66 -9.42
N GLN A 231 -15.40 -7.69 -9.72
CA GLN A 231 -15.62 -9.09 -9.28
C GLN A 231 -15.54 -9.28 -7.76
N THR A 232 -15.07 -8.29 -7.02
CA THR A 232 -14.99 -8.27 -5.56
C THR A 232 -16.33 -7.89 -4.93
N PHE A 233 -17.18 -7.18 -5.66
CA PHE A 233 -18.47 -6.66 -5.21
C PHE A 233 -19.65 -7.58 -5.55
N ALA A 234 -20.79 -7.34 -4.90
CA ALA A 234 -21.98 -8.19 -4.97
C ALA A 234 -22.87 -7.96 -6.23
N PHE A 235 -22.27 -7.73 -7.41
CA PHE A 235 -22.99 -7.59 -8.67
C PHE A 235 -22.95 -8.89 -9.47
N ALA A 236 -24.12 -9.41 -9.87
CA ALA A 236 -24.21 -10.64 -10.67
C ALA A 236 -24.45 -10.37 -12.17
N ASN A 237 -24.91 -9.17 -12.53
CA ASN A 237 -25.21 -8.80 -13.91
C ASN A 237 -25.43 -7.28 -14.04
N LEU A 238 -25.53 -6.80 -15.29
CA LEU A 238 -25.77 -5.40 -15.62
C LEU A 238 -26.99 -4.79 -14.91
N ALA A 239 -28.07 -5.54 -14.69
CA ALA A 239 -29.25 -4.97 -14.04
C ALA A 239 -28.99 -4.60 -12.56
N ASP A 240 -28.07 -5.31 -11.90
CA ASP A 240 -27.66 -4.99 -10.54
C ASP A 240 -26.87 -3.69 -10.53
N VAL A 241 -25.90 -3.54 -11.46
CA VAL A 241 -25.12 -2.30 -11.63
C VAL A 241 -26.01 -1.12 -11.94
N LEU A 242 -26.89 -1.23 -12.95
CA LEU A 242 -27.82 -0.16 -13.33
C LEU A 242 -28.77 0.24 -12.19
N SER A 243 -29.03 -0.66 -11.24
CA SER A 243 -29.83 -0.35 -10.05
C SER A 243 -29.05 0.41 -8.97
N ALA A 244 -27.73 0.27 -8.96
CA ALA A 244 -26.80 1.00 -8.09
C ALA A 244 -26.26 2.29 -8.73
N SER A 245 -26.45 2.47 -10.04
CA SER A 245 -25.99 3.65 -10.76
C SER A 245 -26.93 4.86 -10.66
N THR A 246 -26.35 6.05 -10.67
CA THR A 246 -27.04 7.34 -10.75
C THR A 246 -26.40 8.21 -11.83
N GLU A 247 -27.21 8.73 -12.76
CA GLU A 247 -26.74 9.70 -13.76
C GLU A 247 -26.64 11.10 -13.14
N ILE A 248 -25.46 11.70 -13.20
CA ILE A 248 -25.15 13.03 -12.65
C ILE A 248 -24.67 13.93 -13.77
N GLY A 249 -25.61 14.65 -14.40
CA GLY A 249 -25.27 15.50 -15.54
C GLY A 249 -24.86 14.66 -16.75
N ASN A 250 -23.57 14.68 -17.11
CA ASN A 250 -23.03 13.89 -18.20
C ASN A 250 -22.33 12.60 -17.73
N ASP A 251 -22.25 12.40 -16.42
CA ASP A 251 -21.44 11.36 -15.80
C ASP A 251 -22.34 10.27 -15.20
N VAL A 252 -21.77 9.09 -14.96
CA VAL A 252 -22.43 8.01 -14.23
C VAL A 252 -21.67 7.71 -12.95
N LEU A 253 -22.34 7.87 -11.81
CA LEU A 253 -21.86 7.36 -10.52
C LEU A 253 -22.41 5.95 -10.31
N ILE A 254 -21.54 4.99 -10.00
CA ILE A 254 -21.91 3.63 -9.62
C ILE A 254 -21.51 3.44 -8.16
N ALA A 255 -22.50 3.29 -7.26
CA ALA A 255 -22.22 2.92 -5.88
C ALA A 255 -21.85 1.43 -5.84
N LEU A 256 -20.58 1.12 -5.54
CA LEU A 256 -20.09 -0.25 -5.51
C LEU A 256 -20.54 -0.94 -4.23
N ASP A 257 -20.47 -0.23 -3.10
CA ASP A 257 -21.08 -0.65 -1.84
C ASP A 257 -21.50 0.53 -0.92
N ALA A 258 -21.32 0.43 0.41
CA ALA A 258 -21.65 1.49 1.36
C ALA A 258 -20.58 2.58 1.45
N ASP A 259 -19.32 2.24 1.17
CA ASP A 259 -18.15 3.07 1.37
C ASP A 259 -17.34 3.29 0.06
N ASP A 260 -17.61 2.51 -1.00
CA ASP A 260 -16.93 2.61 -2.30
C ASP A 260 -17.86 3.04 -3.45
N SER A 261 -17.33 3.86 -4.38
CA SER A 261 -18.01 4.21 -5.62
C SER A 261 -17.05 4.51 -6.77
N VAL A 262 -17.56 4.43 -8.00
CA VAL A 262 -16.82 4.88 -9.19
C VAL A 262 -17.66 5.84 -10.00
N THR A 263 -17.07 6.96 -10.39
CA THR A 263 -17.65 7.95 -11.32
C THR A 263 -17.02 7.82 -12.69
N LEU A 264 -17.82 7.47 -13.69
CA LEU A 264 -17.41 7.48 -15.10
C LEU A 264 -17.73 8.85 -15.70
N LEU A 265 -16.71 9.62 -16.06
CA LEU A 265 -16.91 10.95 -16.65
C LEU A 265 -17.35 10.88 -18.11
N ASP A 266 -18.27 11.77 -18.48
CA ASP A 266 -18.80 11.90 -19.85
C ASP A 266 -19.39 10.60 -20.45
N VAL A 267 -19.77 9.64 -19.60
CA VAL A 267 -20.47 8.41 -19.95
C VAL A 267 -21.95 8.54 -19.58
N GLN A 268 -22.86 8.11 -20.47
CA GLN A 268 -24.29 8.07 -20.18
C GLN A 268 -24.71 6.69 -19.69
N LEU A 269 -25.69 6.63 -18.78
CA LEU A 269 -26.17 5.36 -18.23
C LEU A 269 -26.74 4.43 -19.30
N ALA A 270 -27.30 5.01 -20.37
CA ALA A 270 -27.86 4.28 -21.50
C ALA A 270 -26.81 3.65 -22.43
N ASP A 271 -25.54 4.07 -22.33
CA ASP A 271 -24.44 3.58 -23.15
C ASP A 271 -23.73 2.39 -22.51
N LEU A 272 -24.03 2.08 -21.23
CA LEU A 272 -23.52 0.91 -20.53
C LEU A 272 -24.17 -0.40 -20.99
N HIS A 273 -23.33 -1.39 -21.25
CA HIS A 273 -23.67 -2.73 -21.71
C HIS A 273 -23.07 -3.79 -20.79
N GLY A 274 -23.54 -5.03 -20.93
CA GLY A 274 -23.13 -6.11 -20.03
C GLY A 274 -21.69 -6.57 -20.23
N ASP A 275 -21.10 -6.25 -21.39
CA ASP A 275 -19.70 -6.50 -21.73
C ASP A 275 -18.74 -5.43 -21.24
N ASP A 276 -19.23 -4.28 -20.75
CA ASP A 276 -18.42 -3.23 -20.11
C ASP A 276 -18.01 -3.61 -18.67
N PHE A 277 -18.45 -4.77 -18.17
CA PHE A 277 -18.26 -5.18 -16.78
C PHE A 277 -17.78 -6.63 -16.68
N ILE A 278 -16.91 -6.88 -15.71
CA ILE A 278 -16.54 -8.22 -15.28
C ILE A 278 -17.21 -8.49 -13.93
N PHE A 279 -18.14 -9.44 -13.93
CA PHE A 279 -18.92 -9.87 -12.76
C PHE A 279 -18.33 -11.10 -12.07
N THR A 280 -18.82 -11.36 -10.85
CA THR A 280 -18.60 -12.61 -10.10
C THR A 280 -19.11 -13.87 -10.80
#